data_AF-A0A816DPQ4-F1
#
_entry.id   AF-A0A816DPQ4-F1
#
_cell.length_a   1.000
_cell.length_b   1.000
_cell.length_c   1.000
_cell.angle_alpha   90.00
_cell.angle_beta   90.00
_cell.angle_gamma   90.00
#
_symmetry.space_group_name_H-M   'P 1'
#
loop_
_entity.id
_entity.type
_entity.pdbx_description
1 polymer ?
#
loop_
_entity_poly.entity_id
_entity_poly.type
_entity_poly.pdbx_seq_one_letter_code
_entity_poly.pdbx_strand_id
1 'polypeptide(L)'
;MTDPSRPPHTGHASEFYMACREGNIDKVNRYLKTMTKREIDLIEESNRSTALHAASYHGHSEVVKRLLELGASTHTHNGYGYTAEQEAGNQATKDVFAKIKK
;
A
#
# COMPACT_ATOMS: atom_id res chain seq x y z
N MET A 1 18.83 -11.41 3.98
CA MET A 1 18.67 -10.29 4.93
C MET A 1 17.21 -10.25 5.36
N THR A 2 16.82 -11.15 6.26
CA THR A 2 15.45 -11.22 6.80
C THR A 2 15.59 -11.33 8.31
N ASP A 3 15.19 -10.28 8.99
CA ASP A 3 15.25 -10.14 10.44
C ASP A 3 14.38 -11.21 11.14
N PRO A 4 14.93 -11.99 12.09
CA PRO A 4 14.24 -13.13 12.72
C PRO A 4 13.16 -12.74 13.75
N SER A 5 12.89 -11.45 13.98
CA SER A 5 11.91 -10.98 14.97
C SER A 5 10.49 -10.81 14.41
N ARG A 6 10.30 -10.99 13.09
CA ARG A 6 9.05 -10.66 12.40
C ARG A 6 8.15 -11.91 12.27
N PRO A 7 6.88 -11.87 12.73
CA PRO A 7 5.99 -13.03 12.62
C PRO A 7 5.85 -13.45 11.15
N PRO A 8 5.65 -14.74 10.86
CA PRO A 8 5.71 -15.27 9.50
C PRO A 8 4.63 -14.61 8.67
N HIS A 9 5.02 -13.64 7.86
CA HIS A 9 4.10 -13.03 6.96
C HIS A 9 3.65 -14.08 5.96
N THR A 10 2.34 -14.24 5.82
CA THR A 10 1.71 -14.95 4.72
C THR A 10 2.35 -14.44 3.42
N GLY A 11 3.24 -15.24 2.81
CA GLY A 11 4.32 -14.77 1.94
C GLY A 11 3.91 -13.75 0.87
N HIS A 12 2.77 -13.99 0.21
CA HIS A 12 2.26 -13.14 -0.87
C HIS A 12 1.91 -11.71 -0.42
N ALA A 13 1.31 -11.54 0.76
CA ALA A 13 0.92 -10.22 1.25
C ALA A 13 2.12 -9.35 1.64
N SER A 14 3.16 -9.98 2.20
CA SER A 14 4.41 -9.31 2.53
C SER A 14 5.21 -8.90 1.30
N GLU A 15 5.29 -9.77 0.31
CA GLU A 15 6.01 -9.48 -0.93
C GLU A 15 5.36 -8.32 -1.68
N PHE A 16 4.03 -8.30 -1.72
CA PHE A 16 3.28 -7.19 -2.26
C PHE A 16 3.49 -5.88 -1.48
N TYR A 17 3.38 -5.95 -0.15
CA TYR A 17 3.63 -4.80 0.72
C TYR A 17 5.03 -4.22 0.50
N MET A 18 6.05 -5.08 0.41
CA MET A 18 7.43 -4.66 0.12
C MET A 18 7.54 -4.00 -1.26
N ALA A 19 6.91 -4.56 -2.29
CA ALA A 19 6.92 -3.96 -3.62
C ALA A 19 6.28 -2.56 -3.62
N CYS A 20 5.18 -2.37 -2.89
CA CYS A 20 4.56 -1.06 -2.71
C CYS A 20 5.45 -0.08 -1.96
N ARG A 21 6.15 -0.55 -0.93
CA ARG A 21 7.10 0.24 -0.13
C ARG A 21 8.32 0.68 -0.94
N GLU A 22 8.85 -0.21 -1.77
CA GLU A 22 9.97 0.06 -2.67
C GLU A 22 9.58 0.96 -3.86
N GLY A 23 8.28 1.09 -4.17
CA GLY A 23 7.81 1.82 -5.35
C GLY A 23 7.98 1.03 -6.64
N ASN A 24 8.15 -0.29 -6.55
CA ASN A 24 8.40 -1.13 -7.70
C ASN A 24 7.08 -1.47 -8.42
N ILE A 25 6.70 -0.60 -9.36
CA ILE A 25 5.44 -0.69 -10.09
C ILE A 25 5.32 -1.99 -10.93
N ASP A 26 6.43 -2.54 -11.41
CA ASP A 26 6.45 -3.78 -12.20
C ASP A 26 6.06 -4.98 -11.33
N LYS A 27 6.71 -5.12 -10.16
CA LYS A 27 6.35 -6.12 -9.16
C LYS A 27 4.92 -5.96 -8.70
N VAL A 28 4.51 -4.73 -8.38
CA VAL A 28 3.13 -4.41 -7.98
C VAL A 28 2.17 -4.90 -9.07
N ASN A 29 2.34 -4.50 -10.32
CA ASN A 29 1.46 -4.96 -11.41
C ASN A 29 1.45 -6.48 -11.57
N ARG A 30 2.58 -7.16 -11.36
CA ARG A 30 2.65 -8.63 -11.41
C ARG A 30 1.83 -9.26 -10.29
N TYR A 31 1.98 -8.78 -9.06
CA TYR A 31 1.19 -9.25 -7.92
C TYR A 31 -0.28 -8.89 -8.07
N LEU A 32 -0.60 -7.71 -8.58
CA LEU A 32 -1.98 -7.29 -8.83
C LEU A 32 -2.71 -8.15 -9.87
N LYS A 33 -1.98 -8.83 -10.77
CA LYS A 33 -2.58 -9.82 -11.70
C LYS A 33 -2.95 -11.12 -11.00
N THR A 34 -2.25 -11.49 -9.93
CA THR A 34 -2.46 -12.73 -9.18
C THR A 34 -3.31 -12.53 -7.93
N MET A 35 -3.27 -11.33 -7.36
CA MET A 35 -3.92 -10.99 -6.10
C MET A 35 -5.32 -10.45 -6.30
N THR A 36 -6.15 -10.67 -5.28
CA THR A 36 -7.51 -10.12 -5.21
C THR A 36 -7.57 -8.88 -4.32
N LYS A 37 -8.61 -8.06 -4.50
CA LYS A 37 -8.85 -6.85 -3.69
C LYS A 37 -8.73 -7.09 -2.17
N ARG A 38 -9.12 -8.27 -1.69
CA ARG A 38 -9.02 -8.65 -0.27
C ARG A 38 -7.57 -8.68 0.23
N GLU A 39 -6.62 -9.04 -0.63
CA GLU A 39 -5.20 -9.09 -0.28
C GLU A 39 -4.55 -7.70 -0.28
N ILE A 40 -5.06 -6.78 -1.09
CA ILE A 40 -4.58 -5.40 -1.19
C ILE A 40 -4.91 -4.60 0.09
N ASP A 41 -6.07 -4.88 0.67
CA ASP A 41 -6.54 -4.29 1.92
C ASP A 41 -5.95 -4.96 3.18
N LEU A 42 -5.00 -5.89 3.02
CA LEU A 42 -4.33 -6.50 4.15
C LEU A 42 -3.56 -5.46 4.94
N ILE A 43 -3.78 -5.53 6.25
CA ILE A 43 -3.18 -4.64 7.24
C ILE A 43 -1.96 -5.37 7.81
N GLU A 44 -0.80 -4.73 7.74
CA GLU A 44 0.43 -5.26 8.31
C GLU A 44 0.40 -5.07 9.84
N GLU A 45 0.80 -6.09 10.61
CA GLU A 45 0.66 -6.09 12.07
C GLU A 45 1.56 -5.10 12.79
N SER A 46 2.77 -4.82 12.28
CA SER A 46 3.76 -3.97 12.96
C SER A 46 3.27 -2.53 13.10
N ASN A 47 2.67 -1.97 12.06
CA ASN A 47 2.20 -0.57 12.06
C ASN A 47 0.68 -0.45 11.89
N ARG A 48 -0.02 -1.58 11.81
CA ARG A 48 -1.42 -1.65 11.37
C ARG A 48 -1.66 -0.87 10.08
N SER A 49 -0.69 -0.88 9.16
CA SER A 49 -0.71 -0.10 7.91
C SER A 49 -0.96 -1.02 6.71
N THR A 50 -1.75 -0.55 5.73
CA THR A 50 -1.98 -1.28 4.47
C THR A 50 -0.88 -0.99 3.44
N ALA A 51 -0.83 -1.76 2.36
CA ALA A 51 0.08 -1.50 1.23
C ALA A 51 -0.09 -0.08 0.65
N LEU A 52 -1.31 0.46 0.70
CA LEU A 52 -1.61 1.83 0.30
C LEU A 52 -0.95 2.87 1.20
N HIS A 53 -0.92 2.66 2.53
CA HIS A 53 -0.19 3.56 3.44
C HIS A 53 1.31 3.58 3.14
N ALA A 54 1.92 2.42 2.91
CA ALA A 54 3.35 2.35 2.58
C ALA A 54 3.66 3.08 1.27
N ALA A 55 2.90 2.81 0.21
CA ALA A 55 3.08 3.51 -1.07
C ALA A 55 2.87 5.03 -0.92
N SER A 56 1.88 5.44 -0.11
CA SER A 56 1.64 6.85 0.16
C SER A 56 2.75 7.53 0.94
N TYR A 57 3.21 6.91 2.02
CA TYR A 57 4.27 7.41 2.89
C TYR A 57 5.55 7.66 2.11
N HIS A 58 5.92 6.73 1.24
CA HIS A 58 7.10 6.87 0.39
C HIS A 58 6.87 7.75 -0.85
N GLY A 59 5.64 8.22 -1.09
CA GLY A 59 5.35 9.13 -2.20
C GLY A 59 5.28 8.44 -3.57
N HIS A 60 5.02 7.14 -3.61
CA HIS A 60 4.94 6.35 -4.84
C HIS A 60 3.58 6.51 -5.51
N SER A 61 3.35 7.69 -6.09
CA SER A 61 2.06 8.09 -6.68
C SER A 61 1.55 7.12 -7.75
N GLU A 62 2.43 6.53 -8.57
CA GLU A 62 2.06 5.51 -9.57
C GLU A 62 1.52 4.24 -8.92
N VAL A 63 2.17 3.75 -7.86
CA VAL A 63 1.74 2.56 -7.11
C VAL A 63 0.40 2.85 -6.43
N VAL A 64 0.28 4.01 -5.78
CA VAL A 64 -0.98 4.47 -5.17
C VAL A 64 -2.09 4.49 -6.20
N LYS A 65 -1.85 5.05 -7.39
CA LYS A 65 -2.85 5.08 -8.45
C LYS A 65 -3.33 3.67 -8.82
N ARG A 66 -2.41 2.70 -9.02
CA ARG A 66 -2.78 1.31 -9.35
C ARG A 66 -3.58 0.62 -8.25
N LEU A 67 -3.21 0.84 -6.99
CA LEU A 67 -3.93 0.32 -5.83
C LEU A 67 -5.37 0.87 -5.80
N LEU A 68 -5.52 2.17 -6.05
CA LEU A 68 -6.83 2.84 -6.07
C LEU A 68 -7.69 2.40 -7.25
N GLU A 69 -7.11 2.16 -8.43
CA GLU A 69 -7.83 1.62 -9.59
C GLU A 69 -8.42 0.22 -9.31
N LEU A 70 -7.82 -0.54 -8.40
CA LEU A 70 -8.35 -1.83 -7.94
C LEU A 70 -9.36 -1.71 -6.80
N GLY A 71 -9.64 -0.47 -6.37
CA GLY A 71 -10.59 -0.16 -5.32
C GLY A 71 -10.06 -0.41 -3.92
N ALA A 72 -8.74 -0.28 -3.69
CA ALA A 72 -8.16 -0.31 -2.36
C ALA A 72 -8.83 0.73 -1.43
N SER A 73 -9.04 0.36 -0.17
CA SER A 73 -9.71 1.25 0.78
C SER A 73 -8.81 2.42 1.18
N THR A 74 -9.23 3.63 0.82
CA THR A 74 -8.57 4.89 1.24
C THR A 74 -9.00 5.37 2.61
N HIS A 75 -10.12 4.83 3.11
CA HIS A 75 -10.72 5.22 4.38
C HIS A 75 -10.23 4.36 5.56
N THR A 76 -9.38 3.39 5.30
CA THR A 76 -8.76 2.57 6.34
C THR A 76 -7.77 3.42 7.11
N HIS A 77 -7.89 3.42 8.43
CA HIS A 77 -6.97 4.10 9.33
C HIS A 77 -5.91 3.11 9.79
N ASN A 78 -4.65 3.54 9.77
CA ASN A 78 -3.56 2.73 10.30
C ASN A 78 -3.48 2.76 11.82
N GLY A 79 -2.45 2.14 12.39
CA GLY A 79 -2.23 2.11 13.85
C GLY A 79 -2.02 3.48 14.47
N TYR A 80 -1.66 4.48 13.66
CA TYR A 80 -1.49 5.87 14.08
C TYR A 80 -2.78 6.70 13.96
N GLY A 81 -3.86 6.13 13.42
CA GLY A 81 -5.11 6.84 13.19
C GLY A 81 -5.08 7.76 11.96
N TYR A 82 -4.12 7.55 11.04
CA TYR A 82 -4.06 8.27 9.77
C TYR A 82 -4.58 7.38 8.64
N THR A 83 -5.20 8.01 7.66
CA THR A 83 -5.55 7.39 6.38
C THR A 83 -4.36 7.46 5.42
N ALA A 84 -4.36 6.61 4.39
CA ALA A 84 -3.28 6.60 3.41
C ALA A 84 -3.11 7.94 2.66
N GLU A 85 -4.18 8.74 2.54
CA GLU A 85 -4.09 10.08 1.95
C GLU A 85 -3.41 11.09 2.90
N GLN A 86 -3.68 11.00 4.21
CA GLN A 86 -3.06 11.85 5.22
C GLN A 86 -1.56 11.54 5.37
N GLU A 87 -1.20 10.27 5.22
CA GLU A 87 0.19 9.80 5.28
C GLU A 87 0.99 10.05 3.99
N ALA A 88 0.38 10.66 2.96
CA ALA A 88 1.04 10.94 1.70
C ALA A 88 2.28 11.83 1.87
N GLY A 89 3.46 11.26 1.59
CA GLY A 89 4.76 11.92 1.75
C GLY A 89 5.06 13.00 0.72
N ASN A 90 4.26 13.10 -0.37
CA ASN A 90 4.44 14.14 -1.39
C ASN A 90 3.10 14.62 -1.97
N GLN A 91 3.15 15.76 -2.68
CA GLN A 91 1.97 16.36 -3.30
C GLN A 91 1.42 15.51 -4.45
N ALA A 92 2.27 14.80 -5.17
CA ALA A 92 1.87 13.95 -6.29
C ALA A 92 0.95 12.81 -5.85
N THR A 93 1.26 12.15 -4.74
CA THR A 93 0.40 11.13 -4.14
C THR A 93 -0.94 11.73 -3.69
N LYS A 94 -0.92 12.90 -3.03
CA LYS A 94 -2.17 13.59 -2.63
C LYS A 94 -3.06 13.92 -3.84
N ASP A 95 -2.45 14.37 -4.93
CA ASP A 95 -3.14 14.64 -6.19
C ASP A 95 -3.81 13.38 -6.77
N VAL A 96 -3.17 12.22 -6.64
CA VAL A 96 -3.76 10.93 -7.06
C VAL A 96 -5.02 10.61 -6.26
N PHE A 97 -5.01 10.78 -4.93
CA PHE A 97 -6.20 10.60 -4.10
C PHE A 97 -7.31 11.60 -4.47
N ALA A 98 -6.95 12.86 -4.68
CA ALA A 98 -7.89 13.90 -5.09
C ALA A 98 -8.52 13.63 -6.46
N LYS A 99 -7.77 13.03 -7.40
CA LYS A 99 -8.25 12.67 -8.74
C LYS A 99 -9.18 11.47 -8.76
N ILE A 100 -8.97 10.48 -7.89
CA ILE A 100 -9.83 9.30 -7.79
C ILE A 100 -11.16 9.62 -7.08
N LYS A 101 -11.18 10.61 -6.19
CA LYS A 101 -12.38 11.06 -5.45
C LYS A 101 -13.38 11.89 -6.28
N LYS A 102 -13.24 11.96 -7.61
CA LYS A 102 -13.98 12.88 -8.48
C LYS A 102 -14.95 12.17 -9.42
#